data_AF-A0A2V1DLL5-F1
#
_entry.id   AF-A0A2V1DLL5-F1
#
_cell.length_a   1.000
_cell.length_b   1.000
_cell.length_c   1.000
_cell.angle_alpha   90.00
_cell.angle_beta   90.00
_cell.angle_gamma   90.00
#
_symmetry.space_group_name_H-M   'P 1'
#
loop_
_entity.id
_entity.type
_entity.pdbx_description
1 polymer ?
#
loop_
_entity_poly.entity_id
_entity_poly.type
_entity_poly.pdbx_seq_one_letter_code
_entity_poly.pdbx_strand_id
1 'polypeptide(L)'
;KFRKTKLAALLADPASFSASHGDEVLLPLEVWTQRLARPCTVFICVAGGDGGGYEEDEEEALMEREWVGMVTLRGPFSYELYRLSGPESPVRVEVEEEEEEGEDPETRWHLSNLWTSSAHRGRGLAKKMVQECLDFATSESKRLPGKDKARVRLIIKDEGSFLKRMYARMGFDETGRASLREAYIASGDEGCLPRDTSSKEELIGLWETRFGLVMERVL
;
A
#
# COMPACT_ATOMS: atom_id res chain seq x y z
N LYS A 1 -18.92 -3.59 4.46
CA LYS A 1 -18.17 -3.10 5.64
C LYS A 1 -16.98 -2.21 5.26
N PHE A 2 -16.07 -2.66 4.39
CA PHE A 2 -14.89 -1.91 3.91
C PHE A 2 -15.13 -0.43 3.58
N ARG A 3 -16.07 -0.10 2.67
CA ARG A 3 -16.41 1.30 2.31
C ARG A 3 -16.71 2.16 3.54
N LYS A 4 -17.55 1.66 4.46
CA LYS A 4 -17.94 2.38 5.69
C LYS A 4 -16.72 2.67 6.56
N THR A 5 -15.85 1.68 6.77
CA THR A 5 -14.62 1.84 7.57
C THR A 5 -13.65 2.83 6.94
N LYS A 6 -13.43 2.74 5.62
CA LYS A 6 -12.54 3.65 4.89
C LYS A 6 -13.02 5.10 4.95
N LEU A 7 -14.32 5.35 4.75
CA LEU A 7 -14.90 6.69 4.86
C LEU A 7 -14.83 7.23 6.30
N ALA A 8 -15.10 6.40 7.31
CA ALA A 8 -14.95 6.81 8.71
C ALA A 8 -13.48 7.17 9.04
N ALA A 9 -12.52 6.40 8.54
CA ALA A 9 -11.10 6.68 8.70
C ALA A 9 -10.69 8.01 8.06
N LEU A 10 -11.17 8.30 6.84
CA LEU A 10 -10.93 9.56 6.13
C LEU A 10 -11.49 10.79 6.88
N LEU A 11 -12.64 10.65 7.54
CA LEU A 11 -13.20 11.70 8.38
C LEU A 11 -12.41 11.91 9.67
N ALA A 12 -12.01 10.81 10.31
CA ALA A 12 -11.34 10.86 11.61
C ALA A 12 -9.89 11.35 11.51
N ASP A 13 -9.20 11.08 10.40
CA ASP A 13 -7.80 11.44 10.19
C ASP A 13 -7.51 11.78 8.72
N PRO A 14 -7.99 12.94 8.23
CA PRO A 14 -7.84 13.32 6.82
C PRO A 14 -6.37 13.50 6.41
N ALA A 15 -5.49 13.88 7.35
CA ALA A 15 -4.07 14.08 7.08
C ALA A 15 -3.31 12.76 6.82
N SER A 16 -3.89 11.62 7.21
CA SER A 16 -3.31 10.29 6.99
C SER A 16 -3.59 9.72 5.60
N PHE A 17 -4.39 10.41 4.77
CA PHE A 17 -4.77 9.96 3.43
C PHE A 17 -4.46 11.02 2.38
N SER A 18 -4.12 10.58 1.17
CA SER A 18 -4.03 11.46 0.00
C SER A 18 -5.41 11.80 -0.59
N ALA A 19 -6.39 10.91 -0.42
CA ALA A 19 -7.77 11.12 -0.83
C ALA A 19 -8.57 11.88 0.24
N SER A 20 -9.58 12.63 -0.18
CA SER A 20 -10.51 13.30 0.72
C SER A 20 -11.78 12.48 0.92
N HIS A 21 -12.42 12.61 2.09
CA HIS A 21 -13.73 11.99 2.32
C HIS A 21 -14.79 12.49 1.31
N GLY A 22 -14.74 13.78 0.95
CA GLY A 22 -15.70 14.40 0.04
C GLY A 22 -15.70 13.77 -1.35
N ASP A 23 -14.51 13.42 -1.85
CA ASP A 23 -14.37 12.76 -3.15
C ASP A 23 -14.74 11.27 -3.05
N GLU A 24 -14.26 10.62 -1.99
CA GLU A 24 -14.42 9.18 -1.78
C GLU A 24 -15.89 8.75 -1.57
N VAL A 25 -16.71 9.58 -0.92
CA VAL A 25 -18.13 9.25 -0.70
C VAL A 25 -18.93 9.18 -2.00
N LEU A 26 -18.50 9.95 -3.02
CA LEU A 26 -19.13 10.04 -4.34
C LEU A 26 -18.72 8.90 -5.27
N LEU A 27 -17.70 8.12 -4.91
CA LEU A 27 -17.23 7.00 -5.73
C LEU A 27 -18.31 5.92 -5.84
N PRO A 28 -18.55 5.40 -7.06
CA PRO A 28 -19.56 4.39 -7.30
C PRO A 28 -19.13 3.04 -6.71
N LEU A 29 -20.09 2.12 -6.53
CA LEU A 29 -19.84 0.84 -5.85
C LEU A 29 -18.78 0.00 -6.57
N GLU A 30 -18.71 0.09 -7.89
CA GLU A 30 -17.78 -0.62 -8.75
C GLU A 30 -16.32 -0.31 -8.38
N VAL A 31 -16.00 0.94 -8.03
CA VAL A 31 -14.66 1.33 -7.57
C VAL A 31 -14.33 0.68 -6.23
N TRP A 32 -15.31 0.62 -5.31
CA TRP A 32 -15.14 -0.05 -4.02
C TRP A 32 -14.94 -1.56 -4.16
N THR A 33 -15.65 -2.19 -5.10
CA THR A 33 -15.50 -3.61 -5.41
C THR A 33 -14.13 -3.90 -6.04
N GLN A 34 -13.67 -3.05 -6.97
CA GLN A 34 -12.34 -3.19 -7.59
C GLN A 34 -11.21 -3.13 -6.55
N ARG A 35 -11.32 -2.27 -5.52
CA ARG A 35 -10.34 -2.19 -4.43
C ARG A 35 -10.25 -3.46 -3.57
N LEU A 36 -11.24 -4.33 -3.63
CA LEU A 36 -11.24 -5.64 -2.96
C LEU A 36 -10.94 -6.81 -3.92
N ALA A 37 -10.92 -6.57 -5.23
CA ALA A 37 -10.61 -7.57 -6.23
C ALA A 37 -9.10 -7.76 -6.37
N ARG A 38 -8.69 -8.92 -6.91
CA ARG A 38 -7.28 -9.15 -7.29
C ARG A 38 -6.82 -8.04 -8.25
N PRO A 39 -5.58 -7.53 -8.12
CA PRO A 39 -4.48 -8.08 -7.32
C PRO A 39 -4.41 -7.55 -5.86
N CYS A 40 -5.49 -6.99 -5.32
CA CYS A 40 -5.51 -6.44 -3.96
C CYS A 40 -5.78 -7.52 -2.91
N THR A 41 -5.05 -7.45 -1.80
CA THR A 41 -5.32 -8.16 -0.55
C THR A 41 -5.38 -7.14 0.57
N VAL A 42 -6.49 -7.12 1.32
CA VAL A 42 -6.70 -6.16 2.41
C VAL A 42 -6.61 -6.91 3.74
N PHE A 43 -5.68 -6.50 4.58
CA PHE A 43 -5.51 -7.02 5.93
C PHE A 43 -6.25 -6.10 6.89
N ILE A 44 -7.08 -6.69 7.75
CA ILE A 44 -7.91 -5.97 8.70
C ILE A 44 -7.51 -6.37 10.11
N CYS A 45 -7.23 -5.38 10.95
CA CYS A 45 -7.10 -5.57 12.39
C CYS A 45 -8.47 -5.35 13.03
N VAL A 46 -9.02 -6.39 13.63
CA VAL A 46 -10.27 -6.35 14.38
C VAL A 46 -10.00 -6.13 15.87
N ALA A 47 -10.87 -5.39 16.56
CA ALA A 47 -10.82 -5.28 18.01
C ALA A 47 -11.01 -6.67 18.64
N GLY A 48 -10.23 -6.97 19.68
CA GLY A 48 -10.43 -8.20 20.46
C GLY A 48 -11.76 -8.14 21.23
N GLY A 49 -12.41 -9.29 21.38
CA GLY A 49 -13.55 -9.45 22.28
C GLY A 49 -13.09 -9.57 23.74
N ASP A 50 -14.04 -9.40 24.67
CA ASP A 50 -13.78 -9.55 26.11
C ASP A 50 -13.52 -11.02 26.53
N GLY A 51 -13.74 -11.99 25.63
CA GLY A 51 -13.54 -13.41 25.86
C GLY A 51 -12.16 -13.90 25.41
N GLY A 52 -11.22 -14.02 26.34
CA GLY A 52 -9.98 -14.73 26.07
C GLY A 52 -10.20 -16.24 25.98
N GLY A 53 -9.98 -16.84 24.80
CA GLY A 53 -9.50 -18.22 24.75
C GLY A 53 -10.24 -19.26 23.91
N TYR A 54 -11.02 -18.90 22.88
CA TYR A 54 -11.45 -19.88 21.88
C TYR A 54 -10.94 -19.50 20.49
N GLU A 55 -10.62 -20.51 19.66
CA GLU A 55 -10.42 -20.34 18.22
C GLU A 55 -11.66 -19.67 17.67
N GLU A 56 -11.55 -18.37 17.49
CA GLU A 56 -12.65 -17.52 17.11
C GLU A 56 -12.84 -17.62 15.62
N ASP A 57 -14.09 -17.74 15.16
CA ASP A 57 -14.39 -17.71 13.74
C ASP A 57 -13.93 -16.36 13.17
N GLU A 58 -12.88 -16.39 12.33
CA GLU A 58 -12.28 -15.19 11.74
C GLU A 58 -13.27 -14.45 10.85
N GLU A 59 -14.17 -15.16 10.16
CA GLU A 59 -15.19 -14.55 9.32
C GLU A 59 -16.24 -13.84 10.18
N GLU A 60 -16.71 -14.49 11.25
CA GLU A 60 -17.63 -13.86 12.21
C GLU A 60 -16.98 -12.62 12.86
N ALA A 61 -15.73 -12.73 13.32
CA ALA A 61 -14.99 -11.61 13.89
C ALA A 61 -14.84 -10.46 12.89
N LEU A 62 -14.52 -10.76 11.62
CA LEU A 62 -14.42 -9.78 10.55
C LEU A 62 -15.78 -9.11 10.27
N MET A 63 -16.89 -9.84 10.35
CA MET A 63 -18.23 -9.36 10.03
C MET A 63 -18.89 -8.59 11.17
N GLU A 64 -18.67 -8.98 12.42
CA GLU A 64 -19.37 -8.42 13.59
C GLU A 64 -18.55 -7.38 14.36
N ARG A 65 -17.22 -7.51 14.43
CA ARG A 65 -16.39 -6.66 15.30
C ARG A 65 -15.96 -5.34 14.68
N GLU A 66 -15.53 -4.41 15.54
CA GLU A 66 -14.96 -3.15 15.10
C GLU A 66 -13.63 -3.37 14.36
N TRP A 67 -13.48 -2.73 13.20
CA TRP A 67 -12.21 -2.69 12.46
C TRP A 67 -11.37 -1.52 12.98
N VAL A 68 -10.28 -1.83 13.67
CA VAL A 68 -9.40 -0.84 14.31
C VAL A 68 -8.13 -0.56 13.52
N GLY A 69 -7.91 -1.29 12.43
CA GLY A 69 -6.84 -1.01 11.48
C GLY A 69 -7.05 -1.70 10.15
N MET A 70 -6.40 -1.17 9.12
CA MET A 70 -6.37 -1.79 7.79
C MET A 70 -5.05 -1.46 7.07
N VAL A 71 -4.67 -2.32 6.13
CA VAL A 71 -3.60 -2.08 5.17
C VAL A 71 -3.90 -2.86 3.89
N THR A 72 -3.50 -2.33 2.75
CA THR A 72 -3.67 -2.99 1.46
C THR A 72 -2.31 -3.37 0.90
N LEU A 73 -2.18 -4.61 0.45
CA LEU A 73 -1.07 -5.09 -0.34
C LEU A 73 -1.59 -5.43 -1.75
N ARG A 74 -0.94 -4.90 -2.78
CA ARG A 74 -1.25 -5.20 -4.18
C ARG A 74 -0.11 -5.98 -4.81
N GLY A 75 -0.44 -7.02 -5.56
CA GLY A 75 0.53 -7.79 -6.35
C GLY A 75 0.23 -9.28 -6.39
N PRO A 76 1.20 -10.08 -6.88
CA PRO A 76 2.49 -9.62 -7.42
C PRO A 76 2.32 -8.92 -8.78
N PHE A 77 3.18 -7.96 -9.08
CA PHE A 77 3.26 -7.23 -10.36
C PHE A 77 4.48 -7.66 -11.17
N SER A 78 4.38 -7.54 -12.50
CA SER A 78 5.55 -7.58 -13.38
C SER A 78 6.45 -6.36 -13.11
N TYR A 79 7.72 -6.45 -13.53
CA TYR A 79 8.63 -5.31 -13.45
C TYR A 79 8.08 -4.06 -14.13
N GLU A 80 7.46 -4.21 -15.31
CA GLU A 80 6.90 -3.09 -16.07
C GLU A 80 5.78 -2.33 -15.35
N LEU A 81 4.90 -3.05 -14.65
CA LEU A 81 3.83 -2.44 -13.86
C LEU A 81 4.34 -1.91 -12.51
N TYR A 82 5.46 -2.45 -12.04
CA TYR A 82 6.09 -1.99 -10.83
C TYR A 82 6.91 -0.73 -11.07
N ARG A 83 7.83 -0.70 -12.04
CA ARG A 83 8.80 0.40 -12.19
C ARG A 83 8.12 1.78 -12.28
N LEU A 84 8.66 2.74 -11.53
CA LEU A 84 8.30 4.14 -11.66
C LEU A 84 9.10 4.76 -12.83
N SER A 85 8.52 5.70 -13.57
CA SER A 85 9.14 6.21 -14.80
C SER A 85 9.65 7.64 -14.60
N GLY A 86 10.96 7.82 -14.40
CA GLY A 86 11.57 9.15 -14.26
C GLY A 86 12.99 9.14 -13.67
N PRO A 87 13.68 10.30 -13.66
CA PRO A 87 15.08 10.42 -13.27
C PRO A 87 15.36 10.15 -11.77
N GLU A 88 14.36 10.34 -10.90
CA GLU A 88 14.43 10.04 -9.46
C GLU A 88 13.65 8.76 -9.09
N SER A 89 13.37 7.93 -10.09
CA SER A 89 12.83 6.59 -9.85
C SER A 89 13.85 5.78 -9.04
N PRO A 90 13.42 4.84 -8.17
CA PRO A 90 14.31 3.84 -7.60
C PRO A 90 15.27 3.35 -8.66
N VAL A 91 16.57 3.45 -8.36
CA VAL A 91 17.64 3.03 -9.27
C VAL A 91 17.25 1.65 -9.79
N ARG A 92 17.34 1.48 -11.12
CA ARG A 92 17.20 0.17 -11.76
C ARG A 92 17.83 -0.84 -10.82
N VAL A 93 17.09 -1.87 -10.42
CA VAL A 93 17.79 -3.13 -10.25
C VAL A 93 18.44 -3.28 -11.61
N GLU A 94 19.76 -3.12 -11.66
CA GLU A 94 20.54 -3.69 -12.74
C GLU A 94 20.07 -5.14 -12.72
N VAL A 95 19.04 -5.43 -13.52
CA VAL A 95 19.02 -6.67 -14.27
C VAL A 95 20.36 -6.54 -14.94
N GLU A 96 21.39 -7.12 -14.31
CA GLU A 96 22.71 -7.16 -14.88
C GLU A 96 22.45 -7.53 -16.33
N GLU A 97 22.92 -6.73 -17.29
CA GLU A 97 22.71 -7.06 -18.71
C GLU A 97 23.37 -8.43 -19.07
N GLU A 98 23.91 -9.12 -18.05
CA GLU A 98 24.42 -10.48 -17.96
C GLU A 98 23.43 -11.52 -17.36
N GLU A 99 22.17 -11.21 -17.02
CA GLU A 99 21.15 -12.24 -16.77
C GLU A 99 20.74 -12.87 -18.12
N GLU A 100 21.62 -13.74 -18.62
CA GLU A 100 21.36 -14.72 -19.68
C GLU A 100 20.02 -15.42 -19.44
N GLU A 101 19.01 -15.14 -20.29
CA GLU A 101 17.79 -15.95 -20.48
C GLU A 101 17.13 -16.53 -19.19
N GLY A 102 17.30 -15.86 -18.04
CA GLY A 102 16.82 -16.30 -16.74
C GLY A 102 15.45 -15.75 -16.43
N GLU A 103 14.61 -16.55 -15.77
CA GLU A 103 13.35 -16.06 -15.22
C GLU A 103 13.65 -15.11 -14.04
N ASP A 104 13.23 -13.83 -14.14
CA ASP A 104 13.26 -12.84 -13.05
C ASP A 104 12.82 -13.49 -11.74
N PRO A 105 13.69 -13.67 -10.73
CA PRO A 105 13.35 -14.48 -9.57
C PRO A 105 12.54 -13.69 -8.53
N GLU A 106 12.31 -12.40 -8.79
CA GLU A 106 11.64 -11.50 -7.88
C GLU A 106 10.15 -11.33 -8.23
N THR A 107 9.35 -11.20 -7.17
CA THR A 107 7.96 -10.73 -7.25
C THR A 107 7.86 -9.35 -6.64
N ARG A 108 6.96 -8.52 -7.15
CA ARG A 108 6.92 -7.10 -6.77
C ARG A 108 5.56 -6.69 -6.25
N TRP A 109 5.54 -6.04 -5.09
CA TRP A 109 4.33 -5.77 -4.33
C TRP A 109 4.27 -4.32 -3.88
N HIS A 110 3.07 -3.73 -3.84
CA HIS A 110 2.85 -2.36 -3.37
C HIS A 110 1.97 -2.35 -2.14
N LEU A 111 2.50 -1.79 -1.04
CA LEU A 111 1.78 -1.59 0.21
C LEU A 111 1.23 -0.16 0.27
N SER A 112 -0.07 -0.03 0.54
CA SER A 112 -0.75 1.25 0.65
C SER A 112 -1.87 1.20 1.70
N ASN A 113 -2.57 2.33 1.88
CA ASN A 113 -3.79 2.41 2.69
C ASN A 113 -3.65 1.96 4.15
N LEU A 114 -2.45 2.05 4.72
CA LEU A 114 -2.21 1.77 6.14
C LEU A 114 -2.93 2.79 7.01
N TRP A 115 -3.82 2.31 7.88
CA TRP A 115 -4.53 3.11 8.85
C TRP A 115 -4.72 2.35 10.16
N THR A 116 -4.68 3.09 11.27
CA THR A 116 -5.05 2.60 12.59
C THR A 116 -5.94 3.62 13.29
N SER A 117 -7.01 3.14 13.92
CA SER A 117 -7.92 3.93 14.75
C SER A 117 -7.14 4.65 15.83
N SER A 118 -7.41 5.96 16.01
CA SER A 118 -6.71 6.81 16.98
C SER A 118 -6.79 6.26 18.40
N ALA A 119 -7.93 5.70 18.79
CA ALA A 119 -8.14 5.04 20.09
C ALA A 119 -7.24 3.82 20.34
N HIS A 120 -6.71 3.21 19.27
CA HIS A 120 -5.91 1.98 19.30
C HIS A 120 -4.44 2.20 18.89
N ARG A 121 -4.02 3.45 18.63
CA ARG A 121 -2.63 3.80 18.30
C ARG A 121 -1.68 3.57 19.47
N GLY A 122 -0.38 3.58 19.17
CA GLY A 122 0.68 3.39 20.17
C GLY A 122 0.87 1.94 20.65
N ARG A 123 0.04 1.00 20.19
CA ARG A 123 0.10 -0.43 20.56
C ARG A 123 0.84 -1.31 19.55
N GLY A 124 1.54 -0.70 18.60
CA GLY A 124 2.30 -1.41 17.56
C GLY A 124 1.46 -2.06 16.45
N LEU A 125 0.14 -1.83 16.40
CA LEU A 125 -0.77 -2.45 15.41
C LEU A 125 -0.33 -2.20 13.95
N ALA A 126 0.11 -0.98 13.63
CA ALA A 126 0.61 -0.64 12.31
C ALA A 126 1.79 -1.54 11.88
N LYS A 127 2.74 -1.77 12.79
CA LYS A 127 3.90 -2.64 12.52
C LYS A 127 3.48 -4.09 12.34
N LYS A 128 2.54 -4.58 13.15
CA LYS A 128 2.02 -5.95 13.03
C LYS A 128 1.35 -6.15 11.67
N MET A 129 0.43 -5.28 11.28
CA MET A 129 -0.24 -5.37 9.98
C MET A 129 0.73 -5.31 8.80
N VAL A 130 1.74 -4.43 8.86
CA VAL A 130 2.78 -4.39 7.81
C VAL A 130 3.58 -5.69 7.81
N GLN A 131 3.93 -6.25 8.97
CA GLN A 131 4.62 -7.55 9.03
C GLN A 131 3.79 -8.67 8.41
N GLU A 132 2.48 -8.75 8.68
CA GLU A 132 1.58 -9.71 8.04
C GLU A 132 1.56 -9.56 6.51
N CYS A 133 1.61 -8.33 5.99
CA CYS A 133 1.75 -8.11 4.54
C CYS A 133 3.07 -8.66 3.99
N LEU A 134 4.19 -8.45 4.71
CA LEU A 134 5.49 -8.97 4.29
C LEU A 134 5.50 -10.50 4.29
N ASP A 135 4.98 -11.12 5.36
CA ASP A 135 4.92 -12.58 5.49
C ASP A 135 4.01 -13.20 4.42
N PHE A 136 2.88 -12.56 4.11
CA PHE A 136 2.01 -12.94 3.01
C PHE A 136 2.70 -12.82 1.65
N ALA A 137 3.37 -11.69 1.38
CA ALA A 137 4.10 -11.49 0.13
C ALA A 137 5.15 -12.58 -0.06
N THR A 138 6.01 -12.83 0.94
CA THR A 138 7.00 -13.92 0.90
C THR A 138 6.36 -15.29 0.65
N SER A 139 5.25 -15.58 1.32
CA SER A 139 4.57 -16.87 1.20
C SER A 139 3.96 -17.08 -0.19
N GLU A 140 3.28 -16.07 -0.74
CA GLU A 140 2.71 -16.12 -2.08
C GLU A 140 3.81 -16.18 -3.15
N SER A 141 4.90 -15.46 -2.98
CA SER A 141 6.04 -15.50 -3.91
C SER A 141 6.64 -16.88 -4.00
N LYS A 142 6.88 -17.55 -2.87
CA LYS A 142 7.42 -18.92 -2.83
C LYS A 142 6.50 -19.99 -3.45
N ARG A 143 5.22 -19.67 -3.64
CA ARG A 143 4.27 -20.56 -4.35
C ARG A 143 4.38 -20.45 -5.86
N LEU A 144 5.04 -19.42 -6.39
CA LEU A 144 5.22 -19.22 -7.81
C LEU A 144 6.51 -19.91 -8.29
N PRO A 145 6.48 -20.69 -9.39
CA PRO A 145 7.68 -21.28 -9.96
C PRO A 145 8.73 -20.22 -10.30
N GLY A 146 9.99 -20.52 -10.00
CA GLY A 146 11.12 -19.63 -10.31
C GLY A 146 11.24 -18.39 -9.41
N LYS A 147 10.31 -18.17 -8.47
CA LYS A 147 10.31 -16.98 -7.61
C LYS A 147 10.85 -17.29 -6.20
N ASP A 148 11.95 -16.66 -5.82
CA ASP A 148 12.61 -16.85 -4.52
C ASP A 148 12.55 -15.61 -3.61
N LYS A 149 12.33 -14.42 -4.20
CA LYS A 149 12.36 -13.12 -3.52
C LYS A 149 11.05 -12.36 -3.65
N ALA A 150 10.72 -11.62 -2.59
CA ALA A 150 9.60 -10.67 -2.61
C ALA A 150 10.09 -9.25 -2.34
N ARG A 151 9.93 -8.36 -3.31
CA ARG A 151 10.16 -6.93 -3.13
C ARG A 151 8.85 -6.23 -2.83
N VAL A 152 8.81 -5.52 -1.71
CA VAL A 152 7.66 -4.73 -1.29
C VAL A 152 8.05 -3.26 -1.28
N ARG A 153 7.28 -2.40 -1.96
CA ARG A 153 7.41 -0.95 -1.83
C ARG A 153 6.27 -0.33 -1.05
N LEU A 154 6.50 0.90 -0.62
CA LEU A 154 5.51 1.86 -0.20
C LEU A 154 5.90 3.26 -0.68
N ILE A 155 4.90 4.12 -0.84
CA ILE A 155 5.09 5.54 -1.16
C ILE A 155 4.43 6.34 -0.05
N ILE A 156 5.22 7.18 0.63
CA ILE A 156 4.75 7.99 1.76
C ILE A 156 4.95 9.47 1.50
N LYS A 157 4.09 10.28 2.10
CA LYS A 157 4.29 11.73 2.15
C LYS A 157 5.50 12.04 3.02
N ASP A 158 6.49 12.76 2.50
CA ASP A 158 7.72 13.12 3.22
C ASP A 158 7.54 14.34 4.14
N GLU A 159 6.42 14.41 4.85
CA GLU A 159 6.10 15.54 5.75
C GLU A 159 6.25 15.17 7.24
N GLY A 160 6.67 13.94 7.53
CA GLY A 160 6.74 13.42 8.89
C GLY A 160 7.80 12.35 9.03
N SER A 161 8.91 12.71 9.68
CA SER A 161 10.03 11.79 9.95
C SER A 161 9.63 10.52 10.73
N PHE A 162 8.44 10.48 11.33
CA PHE A 162 7.94 9.31 12.05
C PHE A 162 7.71 8.09 11.14
N LEU A 163 6.96 8.22 10.04
CA LEU A 163 6.65 7.09 9.16
C LEU A 163 7.92 6.56 8.50
N LYS A 164 8.77 7.46 7.99
CA LYS A 164 10.10 7.12 7.48
C LYS A 164 10.90 6.31 8.49
N ARG A 165 11.04 6.78 9.73
CA ARG A 165 11.75 6.04 10.81
C ARG A 165 11.06 4.72 11.17
N MET A 166 9.73 4.65 11.10
CA MET A 166 8.99 3.44 11.37
C MET A 166 9.33 2.37 10.34
N TYR A 167 9.20 2.68 9.05
CA TYR A 167 9.50 1.75 7.96
C TYR A 167 10.99 1.40 7.87
N ALA A 168 11.89 2.35 8.10
CA ALA A 168 13.33 2.08 8.17
C ALA A 168 13.68 1.04 9.26
N ARG A 169 13.08 1.14 10.47
CA ARG A 169 13.23 0.10 11.51
C ARG A 169 12.59 -1.24 11.15
N MET A 170 11.72 -1.25 10.14
CA MET A 170 11.15 -2.47 9.57
C MET A 170 11.95 -2.95 8.36
N GLY A 171 13.15 -2.43 8.11
CA GLY A 171 14.04 -2.87 7.04
C GLY A 171 13.69 -2.33 5.65
N PHE A 172 12.90 -1.26 5.55
CA PHE A 172 12.70 -0.56 4.29
C PHE A 172 13.77 0.51 4.09
N ASP A 173 14.37 0.52 2.91
CA ASP A 173 15.36 1.51 2.49
C ASP A 173 14.72 2.59 1.61
N GLU A 174 15.21 3.83 1.72
CA GLU A 174 14.83 4.91 0.81
C GLU A 174 15.49 4.67 -0.54
N THR A 175 14.68 4.49 -1.58
CA THR A 175 15.18 4.14 -2.91
C THR A 175 14.93 5.24 -3.95
N GLY A 176 13.96 6.12 -3.75
CA GLY A 176 13.68 7.20 -4.70
C GLY A 176 12.48 8.06 -4.36
N ARG A 177 11.99 8.79 -5.36
CA ARG A 177 10.84 9.68 -5.26
C ARG A 177 9.76 9.32 -6.27
N ALA A 178 8.50 9.54 -5.91
CA ALA A 178 7.33 9.32 -6.77
C ALA A 178 6.44 10.56 -6.82
N SER A 179 5.77 10.75 -7.95
CA SER A 179 4.73 11.77 -8.08
C SER A 179 3.41 11.31 -7.44
N LEU A 180 2.48 12.24 -7.22
CA LEU A 180 1.15 11.90 -6.73
C LEU A 180 0.41 11.00 -7.72
N ARG A 181 0.57 11.25 -9.04
CA ARG A 181 0.02 10.41 -10.10
C ARG A 181 0.52 8.97 -10.01
N GLU A 182 1.83 8.79 -9.84
CA GLU A 182 2.44 7.48 -9.66
C GLU A 182 1.93 6.77 -8.40
N ALA A 183 1.77 7.50 -7.30
CA ALA A 183 1.26 6.94 -6.05
C ALA A 183 -0.19 6.42 -6.17
N TYR A 184 -1.05 7.13 -6.91
CA TYR A 184 -2.43 6.71 -7.20
C TYR A 184 -2.46 5.43 -8.04
N ILE A 185 -1.68 5.38 -9.14
CA ILE A 185 -1.58 4.19 -10.00
C ILE A 185 -1.06 2.99 -9.19
N ALA A 186 0.01 3.18 -8.43
CA ALA A 186 0.59 2.13 -7.60
C ALA A 186 -0.40 1.63 -6.54
N SER A 187 -1.29 2.49 -6.04
CA SER A 187 -2.34 2.15 -5.07
C SER A 187 -3.63 1.58 -5.69
N GLY A 188 -3.77 1.63 -7.01
CA GLY A 188 -4.91 1.08 -7.75
C GLY A 188 -6.07 2.05 -7.88
N ASP A 189 -5.78 3.32 -7.68
CA ASP A 189 -6.73 4.43 -7.74
C ASP A 189 -6.55 5.24 -9.03
N GLU A 190 -6.04 4.62 -10.12
CA GLU A 190 -5.86 5.31 -11.39
C GLU A 190 -7.17 5.90 -11.95
N GLY A 191 -8.31 5.27 -11.66
CA GLY A 191 -9.64 5.78 -12.03
C GLY A 191 -10.05 7.04 -11.27
N CYS A 192 -9.35 7.38 -10.18
CA CYS A 192 -9.54 8.59 -9.40
C CYS A 192 -8.64 9.75 -9.86
N LEU A 193 -7.77 9.53 -10.84
CA LEU A 193 -6.94 10.59 -11.40
C LEU A 193 -7.79 11.60 -12.20
N PRO A 194 -7.49 12.91 -12.11
CA PRO A 194 -8.04 13.88 -13.04
C PRO A 194 -7.69 13.50 -14.48
N ARG A 195 -8.59 13.85 -15.42
CA ARG A 195 -8.33 13.64 -16.86
C ARG A 195 -7.11 14.40 -17.36
N ASP A 196 -6.75 15.48 -16.68
CA ASP A 196 -5.64 16.35 -17.02
C ASP A 196 -4.80 16.62 -15.77
N THR A 197 -3.53 16.25 -15.85
CA THR A 197 -2.54 16.39 -14.79
C THR A 197 -1.37 17.28 -15.20
N SER A 198 -1.33 17.76 -16.45
CA SER A 198 -0.11 18.34 -17.02
C SER A 198 -0.31 19.60 -17.88
N SER A 199 -1.54 20.05 -18.13
CA SER A 199 -1.76 21.23 -19.00
C SER A 199 -1.40 22.58 -18.37
N LYS A 200 -1.31 22.64 -17.04
CA LYS A 200 -1.03 23.87 -16.27
C LYS A 200 0.10 23.62 -15.29
N GLU A 201 0.90 24.66 -15.03
CA GLU A 201 1.99 24.65 -14.04
C GLU A 201 1.54 24.12 -12.68
N GLU A 202 0.37 24.57 -12.19
CA GLU A 202 -0.20 24.12 -10.92
C GLU A 202 -0.54 22.62 -10.91
N LEU A 203 -1.04 22.10 -12.04
CA LEU A 203 -1.36 20.67 -12.18
C LEU A 203 -0.09 19.84 -12.24
N ILE A 204 0.91 20.27 -13.01
CA ILE A 204 2.25 19.65 -13.06
C ILE A 204 2.87 19.63 -11.66
N GLY A 205 2.81 20.76 -10.96
CA GLY A 205 3.31 20.92 -9.59
C GLY A 205 2.68 19.92 -8.61
N LEU A 206 1.38 19.67 -8.73
CA LEU A 206 0.66 18.76 -7.84
C LEU A 206 0.79 17.29 -8.23
N TRP A 207 0.63 16.97 -9.52
CA TRP A 207 0.44 15.59 -9.98
C TRP A 207 1.70 14.93 -10.51
N GLU A 208 2.60 15.70 -11.12
CA GLU A 208 3.77 15.19 -11.83
C GLU A 208 5.08 15.41 -11.06
N THR A 209 5.11 16.38 -10.14
CA THR A 209 6.28 16.61 -9.29
C THR A 209 6.48 15.46 -8.30
N ARG A 210 7.73 14.99 -8.20
CA ARG A 210 8.11 13.87 -7.34
C ARG A 210 8.49 14.35 -5.94
N PHE A 211 7.54 14.28 -5.01
CA PHE A 211 7.76 14.61 -3.60
C PHE A 211 7.49 13.43 -2.66
N GLY A 212 6.78 12.39 -3.13
CA GLY A 212 6.51 11.20 -2.34
C GLY A 212 7.80 10.40 -2.16
N LEU A 213 8.11 10.02 -0.92
CA LEU A 213 9.25 9.17 -0.60
C LEU A 213 8.91 7.71 -0.91
N VAL A 214 9.68 7.09 -1.81
CA VAL A 214 9.61 5.65 -2.10
C VAL A 214 10.53 4.92 -1.15
N MET A 215 10.00 3.90 -0.49
CA MET A 215 10.81 2.97 0.29
C MET A 215 10.55 1.53 -0.13
N GLU A 216 11.60 0.73 -0.18
CA GLU A 216 11.54 -0.68 -0.62
C GLU A 216 12.20 -1.61 0.39
N ARG A 217 11.71 -2.85 0.44
CA ARG A 217 12.32 -3.95 1.17
C ARG A 217 12.29 -5.20 0.32
N VAL A 218 13.42 -5.88 0.20
CA VAL A 218 13.53 -7.23 -0.38
C VAL A 218 13.50 -8.25 0.76
N LEU A 219 12.66 -9.28 0.62
CA LEU A 219 12.41 -10.34 1.59
C LEU A 219 12.92 -11.69 1.08
#